data_AF-A0A950EKE2-F1
#
_entry.id   AF-A0A950EKE2-F1
#
_cell.length_a   1.000
_cell.length_b   1.000
_cell.length_c   1.000
_cell.angle_alpha   90.00
_cell.angle_beta   90.00
_cell.angle_gamma   90.00
#
_symmetry.space_group_name_H-M   'P 1'
#
loop_
_entity.id
_entity.type
_entity.pdbx_description
1 polymer ?
#
loop_
_entity_poly.entity_id
_entity_poly.type
_entity_poly.pdbx_seq_one_letter_code
_entity_poly.pdbx_strand_id
1 'polypeptide(L)'
;MKRTLMILGGVFLGIFVAVVVGTSTLVVKGNALDKESKEYANTAIVAAISNWDVHELKRRASPEFSSATSDEELGRLFSLFSMLGRLRVYQG
;
A
#
# COMPACT_ATOMS: atom_id res chain seq x y z
N MET A 1 -24.05 -23.47 -40.77
CA MET A 1 -24.56 -22.24 -40.11
C MET A 1 -24.91 -22.45 -38.63
N LYS A 2 -25.82 -23.37 -38.26
CA LYS A 2 -26.17 -23.59 -36.83
C LYS A 2 -25.01 -24.11 -35.97
N ARG A 3 -24.26 -25.12 -36.45
CA ARG A 3 -23.09 -25.69 -35.74
C ARG A 3 -21.95 -24.68 -35.56
N THR A 4 -21.67 -23.88 -36.59
CA THR A 4 -20.61 -22.86 -36.55
C THR A 4 -20.94 -21.72 -35.58
N LEU A 5 -22.20 -21.28 -35.53
CA LEU A 5 -22.66 -20.28 -34.56
C LEU A 5 -22.64 -20.81 -33.12
N MET A 6 -22.96 -22.08 -32.91
CA MET A 6 -22.95 -22.71 -31.58
C MET A 6 -21.52 -22.86 -31.04
N ILE A 7 -20.56 -23.25 -31.89
CA ILE A 7 -19.13 -23.32 -31.51
C ILE A 7 -18.60 -21.92 -31.21
N LEU A 8 -18.89 -20.94 -32.07
CA LEU A 8 -18.43 -19.57 -31.89
C LEU A 8 -19.00 -18.94 -30.60
N GLY A 9 -20.28 -19.18 -30.31
CA GLY A 9 -20.92 -18.75 -29.07
C GLY A 9 -20.30 -19.40 -27.83
N GLY A 10 -19.97 -20.70 -27.89
CA GLY A 10 -19.29 -21.40 -26.81
C GLY A 10 -17.88 -20.85 -26.53
N VAL A 11 -17.13 -20.52 -27.58
CA VAL A 11 -15.81 -19.88 -27.45
C VAL A 11 -15.92 -18.50 -26.82
N PHE A 12 -16.85 -17.66 -27.28
CA PHE A 12 -17.08 -16.34 -26.69
C PHE A 12 -17.51 -16.43 -25.22
N LEU A 13 -18.37 -17.39 -24.88
CA LEU A 13 -18.78 -17.63 -23.50
C LEU A 13 -17.59 -18.05 -22.63
N GLY A 14 -16.73 -18.94 -23.13
CA GLY A 14 -15.50 -19.35 -22.43
C GLY A 14 -14.55 -18.17 -22.16
N ILE A 15 -14.33 -17.31 -23.16
CA ILE A 15 -13.51 -16.11 -23.02
C ILE A 15 -14.14 -15.16 -21.99
N PHE A 16 -15.45 -14.94 -22.07
CA PHE A 16 -16.15 -14.06 -21.14
C PHE A 16 -16.01 -14.53 -19.69
N VAL A 17 -16.22 -15.83 -19.45
CA VAL A 17 -16.03 -16.43 -18.11
C VAL A 17 -14.58 -16.25 -17.63
N ALA A 18 -13.59 -16.50 -18.49
CA ALA A 18 -12.19 -16.32 -18.14
C ALA A 18 -11.86 -14.86 -17.77
N VAL A 19 -12.40 -13.88 -18.50
CA VAL A 19 -12.22 -12.45 -18.19
C VAL A 19 -12.85 -12.09 -16.84
N VAL A 20 -14.06 -12.56 -16.55
CA VAL A 20 -14.73 -12.29 -15.27
C VAL A 20 -13.97 -12.88 -14.08
N VAL A 21 -13.49 -14.12 -14.21
CA VAL A 21 -12.71 -14.78 -13.15
C VAL A 21 -11.35 -14.09 -12.98
N GLY A 22 -10.67 -13.76 -14.07
CA GLY A 22 -9.38 -13.07 -14.03
C GLY A 22 -9.48 -11.69 -13.37
N THR A 23 -10.45 -10.89 -13.78
CA THR A 23 -10.65 -9.54 -13.25
C THR A 23 -11.10 -9.55 -11.78
N SER A 24 -12.03 -10.43 -11.39
CA SER A 24 -12.47 -10.54 -9.99
C SER A 24 -11.33 -10.89 -9.02
N THR A 25 -10.45 -11.83 -9.40
CA THR A 25 -9.30 -12.18 -8.56
C THR A 25 -8.28 -11.04 -8.43
N LEU A 26 -8.03 -10.29 -9.51
CA LEU A 26 -7.17 -9.11 -9.49
C LEU A 26 -7.75 -7.99 -8.63
N VAL A 27 -9.06 -7.75 -8.67
CA VAL A 27 -9.71 -6.72 -7.84
C VAL A 27 -9.65 -7.09 -6.36
N VAL A 28 -9.94 -8.33 -5.99
CA VAL A 28 -9.88 -8.77 -4.58
C VAL A 28 -8.45 -8.66 -4.04
N LYS A 29 -7.46 -9.15 -4.79
CA LYS A 29 -6.05 -9.05 -4.39
C LYS A 29 -5.58 -7.60 -4.35
N GLY A 30 -5.93 -6.81 -5.36
CA GLY A 30 -5.59 -5.39 -5.43
C GLY A 30 -6.12 -4.60 -4.24
N ASN A 31 -7.40 -4.80 -3.87
CA ASN A 31 -7.98 -4.16 -2.69
C ASN A 31 -7.34 -4.65 -1.38
N ALA A 32 -7.01 -5.94 -1.27
CA ALA A 32 -6.32 -6.47 -0.10
C ALA A 32 -4.92 -5.86 0.04
N LEU A 33 -4.14 -5.82 -1.04
CA LEU A 33 -2.80 -5.22 -1.10
C LEU A 33 -2.83 -3.71 -0.79
N ASP A 34 -3.79 -2.97 -1.35
CA ASP A 34 -3.97 -1.55 -1.06
C ASP A 34 -4.33 -1.31 0.42
N LYS A 35 -5.21 -2.15 0.98
CA LYS A 35 -5.57 -2.10 2.39
C LYS A 35 -4.38 -2.38 3.30
N GLU A 36 -3.63 -3.45 3.03
CA GLU A 36 -2.45 -3.82 3.83
C GLU A 36 -1.36 -2.74 3.76
N SER A 37 -1.12 -2.18 2.56
CA SER A 37 -0.14 -1.12 2.37
C SER A 37 -0.52 0.16 3.12
N LYS A 38 -1.80 0.55 3.07
CA LYS A 38 -2.32 1.68 3.84
C LYS A 38 -2.22 1.44 5.34
N GLU A 39 -2.58 0.25 5.80
CA GLU A 39 -2.51 -0.10 7.21
C GLU A 39 -1.07 -0.08 7.74
N TYR A 40 -0.12 -0.57 6.94
CA TYR A 40 1.31 -0.49 7.26
C TYR A 40 1.78 0.96 7.36
N ALA A 41 1.45 1.80 6.37
CA ALA A 41 1.82 3.21 6.37
C ALA A 41 1.22 3.97 7.55
N ASN A 42 -0.07 3.77 7.81
CA ASN A 42 -0.80 4.37 8.93
C ASN A 42 -0.15 4.00 10.26
N THR A 43 0.16 2.72 10.46
CA THR A 43 0.82 2.23 11.67
C THR A 43 2.23 2.82 11.83
N ALA A 44 2.99 2.91 10.74
CA ALA A 44 4.32 3.50 10.75
C ALA A 44 4.28 4.99 11.12
N ILE A 45 3.35 5.74 10.53
CA ILE A 45 3.15 7.17 10.80
C ILE A 45 2.77 7.40 12.26
N VAL A 46 1.78 6.67 12.77
CA VAL A 46 1.35 6.80 14.17
C VAL A 46 2.51 6.47 15.11
N ALA A 47 3.25 5.39 14.86
CA ALA A 47 4.38 5.01 15.72
C ALA A 47 5.51 6.05 15.72
N ALA A 48 5.89 6.56 14.55
CA ALA A 48 6.98 7.52 14.42
C ALA A 48 6.60 8.92 14.93
N ILE A 49 5.39 9.41 14.63
CA ILE A 49 5.00 10.81 14.89
C ILE A 49 4.38 11.00 16.27
N SER A 50 3.76 9.97 16.87
CA SER A 50 3.11 10.12 18.20
C SER A 50 4.07 10.60 19.28
N ASN A 51 5.31 10.13 19.24
CA ASN A 51 6.37 10.48 20.18
C ASN A 51 7.61 11.09 19.51
N TRP A 52 7.55 11.41 18.22
CA TRP A 52 8.70 11.84 17.43
C TRP A 52 9.88 10.87 17.53
N ASP A 53 9.60 9.57 17.40
CA ASP A 53 10.60 8.51 17.46
C ASP A 53 11.18 8.22 16.07
N VAL A 54 12.40 8.71 15.86
CA VAL A 54 13.14 8.50 14.61
C VAL A 54 13.51 7.03 14.39
N HIS A 55 13.70 6.24 15.46
CA HIS A 55 14.03 4.83 15.34
C HIS A 55 12.84 4.02 14.80
N GLU A 56 11.62 4.39 15.17
CA GLU A 56 10.40 3.76 14.63
C GLU A 56 10.25 4.01 13.11
N LEU A 57 10.67 5.18 12.62
CA LEU A 57 10.74 5.46 11.18
C LEU A 57 11.82 4.60 10.52
N LYS A 58 13.06 4.64 11.04
CA LYS A 58 14.20 3.93 10.43
C LYS A 58 14.01 2.42 10.42
N ARG A 59 13.41 1.84 11.48
CA ARG A 59 13.14 0.40 11.55
C ARG A 59 12.18 -0.08 10.46
N ARG A 60 11.28 0.79 10.00
CA ARG A 60 10.27 0.49 8.97
C ARG A 60 10.64 1.02 7.59
N ALA A 61 11.70 1.81 7.50
CA ALA A 61 12.18 2.39 6.27
C ALA A 61 12.83 1.33 5.37
N SER A 62 12.81 1.60 4.08
CA SER A 62 13.49 0.75 3.13
C SER A 62 15.02 0.97 3.18
N PRO A 63 15.82 0.02 2.68
CA PRO A 63 17.27 0.20 2.55
C PRO A 63 17.63 1.42 1.70
N GLU A 64 16.87 1.71 0.65
CA GLU A 64 17.10 2.85 -0.24
C GLU A 64 16.92 4.17 0.51
N PHE A 65 15.89 4.30 1.34
CA PHE A 65 15.70 5.47 2.20
C PHE A 65 16.87 5.62 3.17
N SER A 66 17.30 4.52 3.78
CA SER A 66 18.42 4.50 4.74
C SER A 66 19.76 4.86 4.08
N SER A 67 19.94 4.57 2.79
CA SER A 67 21.13 4.98 2.03
C SER A 67 21.11 6.43 1.56
N ALA A 68 19.92 7.01 1.40
CA ALA A 68 19.73 8.36 0.85
C ALA A 68 19.73 9.46 1.91
N THR A 69 19.78 9.10 3.19
CA THR A 69 19.59 10.05 4.30
C THR A 69 20.50 9.69 5.46
N SER A 70 21.07 10.71 6.10
CA SER A 70 21.89 10.56 7.30
C SER A 70 21.06 10.55 8.59
N ASP A 71 21.58 9.86 9.62
CA ASP A 71 20.98 9.82 10.95
C ASP A 71 20.89 11.21 11.59
N GLU A 72 21.90 12.05 11.33
CA GLU A 72 21.98 13.42 11.83
C GLU A 72 20.91 14.31 11.20
N GLU A 73 20.69 14.20 9.89
CA GLU A 73 19.62 14.95 9.20
C GLU A 73 18.25 14.54 9.70
N LEU A 74 17.99 13.23 9.86
CA LEU A 74 16.72 12.75 10.40
C LEU A 74 16.49 13.22 11.83
N GLY A 75 17.51 13.09 12.69
CA GLY A 75 17.42 13.54 14.08
C GLY A 75 17.13 15.05 14.16
N ARG A 76 17.80 15.86 13.33
CA ARG A 76 17.56 17.30 13.26
C ARG A 76 16.15 17.62 12.79
N LEU A 77 15.66 16.93 11.76
CA LEU A 77 14.32 17.12 11.22
C LEU A 77 13.24 16.74 12.25
N PHE A 78 13.39 15.58 12.90
CA PHE A 78 12.48 15.12 13.95
C PHE A 78 12.48 16.05 15.15
N SER A 79 13.64 16.56 15.55
CA SER A 79 13.75 17.57 16.60
C SER A 79 13.00 18.85 16.25
N LEU A 80 13.16 19.36 15.02
CA LEU A 80 12.42 20.54 14.55
C LEU A 80 10.90 20.30 14.55
N PHE A 81 10.45 19.14 14.06
CA PHE A 81 9.02 18.84 14.04
C PHE A 81 8.45 18.49 15.42
N SER A 82 9.27 18.03 16.37
CA SER A 82 8.83 17.79 17.75
C SER A 82 8.29 19.04 18.44
N MET A 83 8.67 20.23 17.96
CA MET A 83 8.12 21.51 18.40
C MET A 83 6.61 21.65 18.14
N LEU A 84 6.05 20.87 17.20
CA LEU A 84 4.60 20.83 16.90
C LEU A 84 3.80 20.11 18.00
N GLY A 85 4.48 19.47 18.97
CA GLY A 85 3.86 18.69 20.03
C GLY A 85 3.44 17.29 19.57
N ARG A 86 2.74 16.55 20.43
CA ARG A 86 2.35 15.17 20.17
C ARG A 86 1.16 15.08 19.21
N LEU A 87 1.14 14.02 18.41
CA LEU A 87 0.02 13.68 17.53
C LEU A 87 -1.26 13.53 18.36
N ARG A 88 -2.30 14.32 18.04
CA ARG A 88 -3.59 14.26 18.75
C ARG A 88 -4.57 13.30 18.09
N VAL A 89 -4.77 13.44 16.79
CA VAL A 89 -5.67 12.61 15.99
C VAL A 89 -5.01 12.36 14.65
N TYR A 90 -4.98 11.09 14.24
CA TYR A 90 -4.55 10.67 12.91
C TYR A 90 -5.79 10.23 12.12
N GLN A 91 -6.00 10.84 10.94
CA GLN A 91 -7.23 10.63 10.16
C GLN A 91 -7.10 9.62 9.02
N GLY A 92 -5.93 8.97 8.86
CA GLY A 92 -5.74 7.86 7.91
C GLY A 92 -5.99 8.27 6.46
#